data_AF-A0A1F6HJ00-F1
#
_entry.id   AF-A0A1F6HJ00-F1
#
_cell.length_a   1.000
_cell.length_b   1.000
_cell.length_c   1.000
_cell.angle_alpha   90.00
_cell.angle_beta   90.00
_cell.angle_gamma   90.00
#
_symmetry.space_group_name_H-M   'P 1'
#
loop_
_entity.id
_entity.type
_entity.pdbx_description
1 polymer ?
#
loop_
_entity_poly.entity_id
_entity_poly.type
_entity_poly.pdbx_seq_one_letter_code
_entity_poly.pdbx_strand_id
1 'polypeptide(L)' 'MVHYCFVLSPRIAPSRAIQILKSVSTRLLFKQHKFLKKFYWGGEVWVQGYFVRSVGQGLTKEEVNKYIEEQSEEI' A
#
# COMPACT_ATOMS: atom_id res chain seq x y z
N MET A 1 1.45 -5.96 15.47
CA MET A 1 0.89 -5.63 14.14
C MET A 1 1.82 -4.63 13.47
N VAL A 2 1.97 -4.69 12.14
CA VAL A 2 2.81 -3.74 11.40
C VAL A 2 1.89 -2.76 10.68
N HIS A 3 2.16 -1.46 10.83
CA HIS A 3 1.40 -0.39 10.21
C HIS A 3 2.30 0.38 9.24
N TYR A 4 1.76 0.72 8.07
CA TYR A 4 2.44 1.52 7.08
C TYR A 4 1.49 2.56 6.48
N CYS A 5 2.04 3.72 6.12
CA CYS A 5 1.38 4.73 5.30
C CYS A 5 2.13 4.83 3.97
N PHE A 6 1.42 4.73 2.86
CA PHE A 6 2.01 4.79 1.53
C PHE A 6 1.28 5.83 0.69
N VAL A 7 2.02 6.54 -0.14
CA VAL A 7 1.48 7.26 -1.29
C VAL A 7 1.52 6.30 -2.47
N LEU A 8 0.36 5.93 -3.01
CA LEU A 8 0.25 5.01 -4.14
C LEU A 8 -0.22 5.77 -5.38
N SER A 9 0.34 5.43 -6.53
CA SER A 9 -0.22 5.87 -7.81
C SER A 9 -1.67 5.38 -7.92
N PRO A 10 -2.62 6.22 -8.37
CA PRO A 10 -4.02 5.82 -8.55
C PRO A 10 -4.21 4.63 -9.50
N ARG A 11 -3.23 4.36 -10.37
CA ARG A 11 -3.23 3.21 -11.29
C ARG A 11 -2.93 1.87 -10.60
N ILE A 12 -2.51 1.89 -9.34
CA ILE A 12 -2.15 0.69 -8.59
C ILE A 12 -3.27 0.38 -7.59
N ALA A 13 -3.92 -0.77 -7.77
CA ALA A 13 -4.90 -1.25 -6.80
C ALA A 13 -4.25 -1.47 -5.42
N PRO A 14 -4.89 -1.06 -4.31
CA PRO A 14 -4.35 -1.27 -2.97
C PRO A 14 -4.02 -2.73 -2.66
N SER A 15 -4.85 -3.66 -3.14
CA SER A 15 -4.61 -5.11 -3.03
C SER A 15 -3.31 -5.55 -3.70
N ARG A 16 -2.99 -4.99 -4.86
CA ARG A 16 -1.75 -5.27 -5.58
C ARG A 16 -0.53 -4.73 -4.83
N ALA A 17 -0.62 -3.52 -4.29
CA ALA A 17 0.45 -2.94 -3.48
C ALA A 17 0.76 -3.81 -2.26
N ILE A 18 -0.28 -4.25 -1.52
CA ILE A 18 -0.11 -5.11 -0.35
C ILE A 18 0.40 -6.50 -0.73
N GLN A 19 -0.05 -7.07 -1.85
CA GLN A 19 0.48 -8.34 -2.36
C GLN A 19 1.99 -8.26 -2.64
N ILE A 20 2.44 -7.19 -3.28
CA ILE A 20 3.86 -6.95 -3.55
C ILE A 20 4.63 -6.79 -2.23
N LEU A 21 4.13 -5.96 -1.31
CA LEU A 21 4.77 -5.74 -0.02
C LEU A 21 4.96 -7.04 0.77
N LYS A 22 3.88 -7.82 0.93
CA LYS A 22 3.91 -9.07 1.72
C LYS A 22 4.82 -10.12 1.06
N SER A 23 4.75 -10.26 -0.26
CA SER A 23 5.56 -11.26 -1.00
C SER A 23 7.06 -10.91 -1.00
N VAL A 24 7.40 -9.66 -1.32
CA VAL A 24 8.80 -9.21 -1.38
C VAL A 24 9.43 -9.23 0.01
N SER A 25 8.74 -8.72 1.02
CA SER A 25 9.25 -8.74 2.40
C SER A 25 9.46 -10.16 2.91
N THR A 26 8.54 -11.09 2.65
CA THR A 26 8.69 -12.51 3.01
C THR A 26 9.97 -13.10 2.37
N ARG A 27 10.17 -12.87 1.07
CA ARG A 27 11.35 -13.33 0.35
C ARG A 27 12.64 -12.75 0.92
N LEU A 28 12.66 -11.45 1.22
CA LEU A 28 13.84 -10.77 1.77
C LEU A 28 14.16 -11.27 3.19
N LEU A 29 13.14 -11.43 4.04
CA LEU A 29 13.29 -11.94 5.40
C LEU A 29 13.89 -13.34 5.42
N PHE A 30 13.40 -14.27 4.59
CA PHE A 30 14.01 -15.61 4.52
C PHE A 30 15.41 -15.62 3.90
N LYS A 31 15.73 -14.65 3.03
CA LYS A 31 17.08 -14.51 2.46
C LYS A 31 18.06 -14.02 3.52
N GLN A 32 17.69 -13.00 4.30
CA GLN A 32 18.53 -12.37 5.32
C GLN A 32 18.62 -13.21 6.60
N HIS A 33 17.52 -13.84 7.00
CA HIS A 33 17.38 -14.56 8.27
C HIS A 33 16.95 -16.00 8.02
N LYS A 34 17.89 -16.83 7.55
CA LYS A 34 17.62 -18.25 7.23
C LYS A 34 17.03 -19.04 8.39
N PHE A 35 17.33 -18.65 9.64
CA PHE A 35 16.81 -19.31 10.84
C PHE A 35 15.28 -19.18 10.98
N LEU A 36 14.65 -18.17 10.37
CA LEU A 36 13.18 -17.98 10.41
C LEU A 36 12.43 -19.17 9.83
N LYS A 37 13.04 -19.92 8.90
CA LYS A 37 12.43 -21.14 8.34
C LYS A 37 12.14 -22.23 9.38
N LYS A 38 12.81 -22.19 10.55
CA LYS A 38 12.56 -23.12 11.66
C LYS A 38 11.28 -22.78 12.42
N PHE A 39 10.81 -21.54 12.33
CA PHE A 39 9.66 -21.02 13.08
C PHE A 39 8.43 -20.87 12.19
N TYR A 40 8.61 -20.51 10.92
CA TYR A 40 7.53 -20.31 9.94
C TYR A 40 7.39 -21.53 9.03
N TRP A 41 6.77 -22.58 9.56
CA TRP A 41 6.41 -23.78 8.82
C TRP A 41 5.44 -23.41 7.68
N GLY A 42 5.75 -23.81 6.44
CA GLY A 42 4.97 -23.42 5.26
C GLY A 42 5.44 -22.14 4.55
N GLY A 43 6.42 -21.41 5.11
CA GLY A 43 7.01 -20.25 4.43
C GLY A 43 6.11 -19.01 4.39
N GLU A 44 5.08 -18.94 5.23
CA GLU A 44 4.21 -17.78 5.35
C GLU A 44 4.66 -16.91 6.53
N VAL A 45 5.08 -15.68 6.26
CA VAL A 45 5.43 -14.71 7.32
C VAL A 45 4.23 -13.86 7.72
N TRP A 46 3.32 -13.61 6.77
CA TRP A 46 2.15 -12.79 6.97
C TRP A 46 0.88 -13.63 6.93
N VAL A 47 -0.08 -13.32 7.80
CA VAL A 47 -1.45 -13.85 7.69
C VAL A 47 -2.07 -13.43 6.35
N GLN A 48 -3.05 -14.18 5.84
CA GLN A 48 -3.68 -13.89 4.54
C GLN A 48 -4.34 -12.51 4.49
N GLY A 49 -5.03 -12.12 5.57
CA GLY A 49 -5.74 -10.84 5.69
C GLY A 49 -4.82 -9.61 5.78
N TYR A 50 -5.43 -8.44 5.57
CA TYR A 50 -4.84 -7.12 5.81
C TYR A 50 -5.97 -6.08 5.95
N PHE A 51 -5.66 -4.94 6.55
CA PHE A 51 -6.56 -3.79 6.65
C PHE A 51 -5.97 -2.62 5.84
N VAL A 52 -6.82 -1.92 5.10
CA VAL A 52 -6.44 -0.73 4.33
C VAL A 52 -7.50 0.35 4.47
N ARG A 53 -7.06 1.60 4.64
CA ARG A 53 -7.92 2.78 4.63
C ARG A 53 -7.21 3.94 3.94
N SER A 54 -7.98 4.83 3.33
CA SER A 54 -7.47 6.11 2.85
C SER A 54 -7.08 7.02 4.02
N VAL A 55 -6.07 7.86 3.79
CA VAL A 55 -5.64 8.91 4.71
C VAL A 55 -5.39 10.16 3.88
N GLY A 56 -5.96 11.29 4.28
CA GLY A 56 -5.80 12.59 3.62
C GLY A 56 -6.44 13.69 4.47
N GLN A 57 -6.06 14.95 4.25
CA GLN A 57 -6.60 16.10 5.00
C GLN A 57 -8.04 16.49 4.60
N GLY A 58 -8.68 15.71 3.71
CA GLY A 58 -9.95 16.07 3.08
C GLY A 58 -9.71 16.99 1.89
N LEU A 59 -10.48 16.84 0.82
CA LEU A 59 -10.53 17.83 -0.26
C LEU A 59 -11.43 18.97 0.20
N THR A 60 -10.92 20.20 0.19
CA THR A 60 -11.76 21.38 0.40
C THR A 60 -12.61 21.65 -0.84
N LYS A 61 -13.77 22.31 -0.67
CA LYS A 61 -14.64 22.65 -1.79
C LYS A 61 -13.93 23.61 -2.75
N GLU A 62 -13.09 24.47 -2.20
CA GLU A 62 -12.26 25.44 -2.89
C GLU A 62 -11.24 24.76 -3.81
N GLU A 63 -10.54 23.71 -3.35
CA GLU A 63 -9.59 22.94 -4.18
C GLU A 63 -10.28 22.22 -5.33
N VAL A 64 -11.48 21.68 -5.11
CA VAL A 64 -12.27 21.01 -6.15
C VAL A 64 -12.74 22.01 -7.20
N ASN A 65 -13.27 23.16 -6.78
CA ASN A 65 -13.73 24.20 -7.71
C ASN A 65 -12.59 24.74 -8.55
N LYS A 66 -11.43 25.02 -7.93
CA LYS A 66 -10.24 25.48 -8.64
C LYS A 66 -9.78 24.48 -9.71
N TYR A 67 -9.73 23.18 -9.37
CA TYR A 67 -9.39 22.14 -10.34
C TYR A 67 -10.34 22.11 -11.55
N ILE A 68 -11.65 22.32 -11.33
CA ILE A 68 -12.65 22.35 -12.40
C ILE A 68 -12.46 23.58 -13.30
N GLU A 69 -12.26 24.76 -12.71
CA GLU A 69 -12.04 26.02 -13.45
C GLU A 69 -10.78 25.92 -14.33
N GLU A 70 -9.64 25.50 -13.76
CA GLU A 70 -8.37 25.35 -14.49
C GLU A 70 -8.48 24.33 -15.65
N GLN A 71 -9.22 23.24 -15.46
CA GLN A 71 -9.45 22.25 -16.53
C GLN A 71 -10.40 22.76 -17.62
N SER A 72 -11.25 23.74 -17.32
CA SER A 72 -12.19 24.32 -18.29
C SER A 72 -11.54 25.38 -19.19
N GLU A 73 -10.48 26.05 -18.71
CA GLU A 73 -9.71 27.03 -19.49
C GLU A 73 -8.67 26.41 -20.44
N GLU A 74 -8.29 25.13 -20.22
CA GLU A 74 -7.40 24.37 -21.10
C GLU A 74 -8.09 23.79 -22.36
N ILE A 75 -9.41 23.93 -22.50
CA ILE A 75 -10.23 23.45 -23.63
C ILE A 75 -10.60 24.62 -24.55
#